data_AF-A0A7K7A343-F1
#
_entry.id   AF-A0A7K7A343-F1
#
_cell.length_a   1.000
_cell.length_b   1.000
_cell.length_c   1.000
_cell.angle_alpha   90.00
_cell.angle_beta   90.00
_cell.angle_gamma   90.00
#
_symmetry.space_group_name_H-M   'P 1'
#
loop_
_entity.id
_entity.type
_entity.pdbx_description
1 polymer ?
#
loop_
_entity_poly.entity_id
_entity_poly.type
_entity_poly.pdbx_seq_one_letter_code
_entity_poly.pdbx_strand_id
1 'polypeptide(L)'
;VIVERYHKEKYLPLLDKTKFLVPEELTMMQFITIIRSRMALTATQAFYLLVNNKNLASMSLTMAEVYRDYKDEDGFVYMTYASQEMFG
;
A
#
# COMPACT_ATOMS: atom_id res chain seq x y z
N VAL A 1 8.90 -4.70 -2.11
CA VAL A 1 7.73 -4.27 -1.31
C VAL A 1 6.74 -5.40 -1.24
N ILE A 2 6.21 -5.70 -0.06
CA ILE A 2 5.13 -6.67 0.17
C ILE A 2 3.86 -5.89 0.46
N VAL A 3 2.79 -6.15 -0.29
CA VAL A 3 1.47 -5.52 -0.13
C VAL A 3 0.45 -6.61 0.12
N GLU A 4 -0.16 -6.58 1.29
CA GLU A 4 -1.11 -7.60 1.73
C GLU A 4 -2.44 -6.97 2.16
N ARG A 5 -3.50 -7.76 2.06
CA ARG A 5 -4.82 -7.33 2.50
C ARG A 5 -4.86 -7.38 4.03
N TYR A 6 -5.42 -6.35 4.66
CA TYR A 6 -5.68 -6.38 6.09
C TYR A 6 -6.56 -7.58 6.45
N HIS A 7 -6.21 -8.31 7.52
CA HIS A 7 -6.85 -9.59 7.86
C HIS A 7 -8.36 -9.48 8.15
N LYS A 8 -8.88 -8.29 8.51
CA LYS A 8 -10.32 -8.06 8.72
C LYS A 8 -11.04 -7.44 7.52
N GLU A 9 -10.31 -7.06 6.47
CA GLU A 9 -10.89 -6.46 5.26
C GLU A 9 -11.86 -7.42 4.56
N LYS A 10 -13.06 -6.91 4.22
CA LYS A 10 -14.15 -7.70 3.64
C LYS A 10 -14.69 -7.17 2.31
N TYR A 11 -14.41 -5.91 1.99
CA TYR A 11 -15.01 -5.18 0.89
C TYR A 11 -14.09 -5.06 -0.32
N LEU A 12 -12.77 -4.99 -0.09
CA LEU A 12 -11.79 -4.91 -1.16
C LEU A 12 -11.38 -6.28 -1.71
N PRO A 13 -11.18 -6.39 -3.04
CA PRO A 13 -10.72 -7.63 -3.66
C PRO A 13 -9.29 -7.97 -3.23
N LEU A 14 -8.89 -9.21 -3.51
CA LEU A 14 -7.52 -9.66 -3.36
C LEU A 14 -6.67 -9.16 -4.55
N LEU A 15 -5.41 -8.83 -4.28
CA LEU A 15 -4.42 -8.64 -5.32
C LEU A 15 -3.93 -10.02 -5.82
N ASP A 16 -3.77 -10.16 -7.13
CA ASP A 16 -3.21 -11.39 -7.73
C ASP A 16 -1.74 -11.63 -7.35
N LYS A 17 -1.02 -10.56 -6.98
CA LYS A 17 0.37 -10.59 -6.54
C LYS A 17 0.53 -9.71 -5.31
N THR A 18 1.26 -10.21 -4.32
CA THR A 18 1.57 -9.48 -3.08
C THR A 18 3.00 -8.94 -3.04
N LYS A 19 3.91 -9.47 -3.87
CA LYS A 19 5.31 -9.03 -3.93
C LYS A 19 5.58 -8.19 -5.18
N PHE A 20 6.13 -7.00 -4.96
CA PHE A 20 6.36 -5.99 -5.99
C PHE A 20 7.81 -5.52 -6.01
N LEU A 21 8.36 -5.42 -7.23
CA LEU A 21 9.49 -4.58 -7.55
C LEU A 21 8.95 -3.19 -7.89
N VAL A 22 9.49 -2.16 -7.24
CA VAL A 22 8.98 -0.79 -7.35
C VAL A 22 10.16 0.13 -7.65
N PRO A 23 10.08 1.00 -8.68
CA PRO A 23 11.10 2.01 -8.94
C PRO A 23 11.31 2.93 -7.74
N GLU A 24 12.55 3.36 -7.52
CA GLU A 24 12.95 4.13 -6.34
C GLU A 24 12.35 5.54 -6.33
N GLU A 25 12.29 6.17 -7.50
CA GLU A 25 11.78 7.52 -7.77
C GLU A 25 10.25 7.63 -7.69
N LEU A 26 9.55 6.50 -7.67
CA LEU A 26 8.11 6.48 -7.65
C LEU A 26 7.60 7.03 -6.31
N THR A 27 6.61 7.91 -6.33
CA THR A 27 6.02 8.45 -5.08
C THR A 27 4.98 7.52 -4.49
N MET A 28 4.74 7.61 -3.18
CA MET A 28 3.66 6.87 -2.51
C MET A 28 2.29 7.10 -3.16
N MET A 29 1.98 8.34 -3.58
CA MET A 29 0.74 8.65 -4.29
C MET A 29 0.61 7.87 -5.61
N GLN A 30 1.69 7.82 -6.40
CA GLN A 30 1.72 7.04 -7.64
C GLN A 30 1.60 5.55 -7.35
N PHE A 31 2.24 5.05 -6.29
CA PHE A 31 2.18 3.63 -5.91
C PHE A 31 0.76 3.23 -5.52
N ILE A 32 0.08 4.05 -4.71
CA ILE A 32 -1.33 3.90 -4.34
C ILE A 32 -2.21 3.83 -5.60
N THR A 33 -1.95 4.70 -6.57
CA THR A 33 -2.72 4.71 -7.84
C THR A 33 -2.52 3.42 -8.64
N ILE A 34 -1.29 2.88 -8.69
CA ILE A 34 -0.98 1.60 -9.34
C ILE A 34 -1.71 0.45 -8.64
N ILE A 35 -1.66 0.39 -7.31
CA ILE A 35 -2.32 -0.66 -6.53
C ILE A 35 -3.85 -0.60 -6.70
N ARG A 36 -4.43 0.61 -6.70
CA ARG A 36 -5.85 0.84 -7.00
C ARG A 36 -6.25 0.29 -8.36
N SER A 37 -5.46 0.59 -9.39
CA SER A 37 -5.71 0.11 -10.76
C SER A 37 -5.58 -1.42 -10.87
N ARG A 38 -4.61 -2.03 -10.17
CA ARG A 38 -4.46 -3.50 -10.16
C ARG A 38 -5.61 -4.23 -9.47
N MET A 39 -6.25 -3.59 -8.50
CA MET A 39 -7.47 -4.13 -7.86
C MET A 39 -8.75 -3.79 -8.64
N ALA A 40 -8.67 -3.07 -9.76
CA ALA A 40 -9.81 -2.61 -10.53
C ALA A 40 -10.84 -1.81 -9.70
N LEU A 41 -10.37 -1.01 -8.73
CA LEU A 41 -11.27 -0.22 -7.88
C LEU A 41 -11.84 0.98 -8.64
N THR A 42 -13.15 1.19 -8.52
CA THR A 42 -13.82 2.38 -9.05
C THR A 42 -13.41 3.62 -8.23
N ALA A 43 -13.57 4.84 -8.78
CA ALA A 43 -13.21 6.09 -8.09
C ALA A 43 -13.94 6.28 -6.74
N THR A 44 -15.10 5.65 -6.54
CA THR A 44 -15.92 5.78 -5.34
C THR A 44 -15.53 4.82 -4.21
N GLN A 45 -14.78 3.76 -4.51
CA GLN A 45 -14.31 2.83 -3.48
C GLN A 45 -13.17 3.45 -2.68
N ALA A 46 -13.37 3.61 -1.37
CA ALA A 46 -12.32 4.09 -0.48
C ALA A 46 -11.24 3.02 -0.30
N PHE A 47 -9.99 3.46 -0.32
CA PHE A 47 -8.80 2.61 -0.26
C PHE A 47 -7.74 3.31 0.57
N TYR A 48 -7.18 2.59 1.54
CA TYR A 48 -6.07 3.03 2.36
C TYR A 48 -4.93 2.05 2.26
N LEU A 49 -3.71 2.57 2.24
CA LEU A 49 -2.47 1.81 2.28
C LEU A 49 -1.65 2.26 3.48
N LEU A 50 -1.31 1.32 4.35
CA LEU A 50 -0.54 1.54 5.57
C LEU A 50 0.83 0.92 5.41
N VAL A 51 1.87 1.61 5.85
CA VAL A 51 3.25 1.08 5.85
C VAL A 51 3.60 0.68 7.27
N ASN A 52 3.99 -0.58 7.48
CA ASN A 52 4.21 -1.19 8.81
C ASN A 52 3.05 -0.89 9.78
N ASN A 53 1.81 -1.04 9.29
CA ASN A 53 0.56 -0.76 10.02
C ASN A 53 0.38 0.70 10.49
N LYS A 54 1.13 1.65 9.94
CA LYS A 54 1.00 3.09 10.20
C LYS A 54 0.58 3.84 8.95
N ASN A 55 -0.21 4.90 9.14
CA ASN A 55 -0.49 5.84 8.05
C ASN A 55 0.77 6.67 7.77
N LEU A 56 1.13 6.82 6.50
CA LEU A 56 2.17 7.77 6.13
C LEU A 56 1.63 9.19 6.17
N ALA A 57 2.42 10.09 6.77
CA ALA A 57 2.06 11.50 6.89
C ALA A 57 2.16 12.26 5.55
N SER A 58 3.01 11.80 4.63
CA SER A 58 3.19 12.44 3.33
C SER A 58 3.11 11.45 2.16
N MET A 59 2.26 11.78 1.20
CA MET A 59 2.08 11.02 -0.04
C MET A 59 3.11 11.39 -1.12
N SER A 60 3.91 12.45 -0.89
CA SER A 60 4.96 12.88 -1.82
C SER A 60 6.29 12.14 -1.63
N LEU A 61 6.44 11.38 -0.54
CA LEU A 61 7.64 10.58 -0.30
C LEU A 61 7.85 9.59 -1.44
N THR A 62 9.10 9.48 -1.87
CA THR A 62 9.54 8.46 -2.83
C THR A 62 9.61 7.09 -2.17
N MET A 63 9.55 6.03 -2.99
CA MET A 63 9.66 4.66 -2.51
C MET A 63 11.06 4.36 -1.96
N ALA A 64 12.10 5.04 -2.44
CA ALA A 64 13.43 5.01 -1.82
C ALA A 64 13.43 5.56 -0.39
N GLU A 65 12.78 6.70 -0.16
CA GLU A 65 12.67 7.29 1.19
C GLU A 65 11.87 6.38 2.12
N VAL A 66 10.73 5.86 1.64
CA VAL A 66 9.93 4.90 2.40
C VAL A 66 10.72 3.63 2.70
N TYR A 67 11.49 3.13 1.74
CA TYR A 67 12.34 1.96 1.95
C TYR A 67 13.42 2.19 3.01
N ARG A 68 14.10 3.33 2.96
CA ARG A 68 15.12 3.70 3.95
C ARG A 68 14.56 3.72 5.37
N ASP A 69 13.36 4.27 5.54
CA ASP A 69 12.79 4.57 6.85
C ASP A 69 11.91 3.44 7.42
N TYR A 70 11.38 2.54 6.57
CA TYR A 70 10.38 1.53 6.95
C TYR A 70 10.71 0.10 6.52
N LYS A 71 11.89 -0.19 5.94
CA LYS A 71 12.27 -1.59 5.68
C LYS A 71 12.33 -2.39 6.98
N ASP A 72 11.92 -3.65 6.89
CA ASP A 72 12.09 -4.66 7.92
C ASP A 72 13.50 -5.28 7.85
N GLU A 73 13.84 -6.12 8.82
CA GLU A 73 15.16 -6.76 8.91
C GLU A 73 15.43 -7.72 7.75
N ASP A 74 14.37 -8.28 7.17
CA ASP A 74 14.43 -9.20 6.03
C ASP A 74 14.64 -8.50 4.67
N GLY A 75 14.70 -7.16 4.67
CA GLY A 75 14.91 -6.35 3.48
C GLY A 75 13.64 -6.03 2.69
N PHE A 76 12.44 -6.28 3.22
CA PHE A 76 11.18 -5.84 2.62
C PHE A 76 10.54 -4.68 3.36
N VAL A 77 9.79 -3.85 2.64
CA VAL A 77 8.82 -2.94 3.23
C VAL A 77 7.47 -3.62 3.18
N TYR A 78 6.80 -3.68 4.33
CA TYR A 78 5.47 -4.27 4.46
C TYR A 78 4.40 -3.20 4.41
N MET A 79 3.41 -3.43 3.55
CA MET A 79 2.27 -2.55 3.41
C MET A 79 0.98 -3.35 3.50
N THR A 80 -0.01 -2.76 4.16
CA THR A 80 -1.32 -3.38 4.37
C THR A 80 -2.37 -2.49 3.73
N TYR A 81 -3.34 -3.06 3.03
CA TYR A 81 -4.48 -2.29 2.50
C TYR A 81 -5.83 -2.67 3.12
N ALA A 82 -6.70 -1.66 3.23
CA ALA A 82 -8.05 -1.78 3.78
C ALA A 82 -8.99 -0.71 3.22
N SER A 83 -10.29 -0.97 3.33
CA SER A 83 -11.39 -0.04 3.03
C SER A 83 -11.62 0.92 4.20
N GLN A 84 -12.38 1.99 3.99
CA GLN A 84 -12.70 2.97 5.02
C GLN A 84 -13.49 2.35 6.18
N GLU A 85 -14.39 1.43 5.86
CA GLU A 85 -15.27 0.73 6.79
C GLU A 85 -14.50 -0.09 7.84
N MET A 86 -13.23 -0.41 7.59
CA MET A 86 -12.37 -1.07 8.58
C MET A 86 -11.76 -0.12 9.62
N PHE A 87 -11.85 1.19 9.42
CA PHE A 87 -11.38 2.22 10.34
C PHE A 87 -12.50 2.86 11.19
N GLY A 88 -13.76 2.43 10.98
CA GLY A 88 -14.95 2.91 11.68
C GLY A 88 -15.56 1.90 12.64
#